data_AF-A0A836QKB3-F1
#
_entry.id   AF-A0A836QKB3-F1
#
_cell.length_a   1.000
_cell.length_b   1.000
_cell.length_c   1.000
_cell.angle_alpha   90.00
_cell.angle_beta   90.00
_cell.angle_gamma   90.00
#
_symmetry.space_group_name_H-M   'P 1'
#
loop_
_entity.id
_entity.type
_entity.pdbx_description
1 polymer ?
#
loop_
_entity_poly.entity_id
_entity_poly.type
_entity_poly.pdbx_seq_one_letter_code
_entity_poly.pdbx_strand_id
1 'polypeptide(L)'
;MNTVRHALLLLLGIALLVGCATTAPSVPEASTSAPAALKKHPLDKSEYRRFVLDNGLKVLLVSDQRFNKSAAAMVVGVGLFSDPDER
;
A
#
# COMPACT_ATOMS: atom_id res chain seq x y z
N MET A 1 -37.71 -45.01 5.16
CA MET A 1 -38.07 -43.61 4.83
C MET A 1 -37.43 -42.59 5.78
N ASN A 2 -37.12 -42.94 7.04
CA ASN A 2 -36.54 -41.99 7.99
C ASN A 2 -35.05 -41.70 7.75
N THR A 3 -34.26 -42.68 7.29
CA THR A 3 -32.81 -42.52 7.00
C THR A 3 -32.53 -41.53 5.87
N VAL A 4 -33.34 -41.52 4.80
CA VAL A 4 -33.23 -40.57 3.68
C VAL A 4 -33.56 -39.14 4.11
N ARG A 5 -34.54 -38.98 5.00
CA ARG A 5 -34.91 -37.68 5.58
C ARG A 5 -33.80 -37.14 6.51
N HIS A 6 -33.13 -38.00 7.26
CA HIS A 6 -32.00 -37.59 8.11
C HIS A 6 -30.76 -37.24 7.26
N ALA A 7 -30.49 -38.00 6.19
CA ALA A 7 -29.43 -37.68 5.23
C ALA A 7 -29.67 -36.34 4.51
N LEU A 8 -30.93 -36.06 4.13
CA LEU A 8 -31.30 -34.78 3.51
C LEU A 8 -31.17 -33.60 4.49
N LEU A 9 -31.55 -33.78 5.76
CA LEU A 9 -31.39 -32.76 6.80
C LEU A 9 -29.91 -32.47 7.12
N LEU A 10 -29.07 -33.51 7.13
CA LEU A 10 -27.61 -33.38 7.32
C LEU A 10 -26.96 -32.63 6.15
N LEU A 11 -27.34 -32.94 4.90
CA LEU A 11 -26.82 -32.26 3.72
C LEU A 11 -27.24 -30.79 3.65
N LEU A 12 -28.47 -30.46 4.03
CA LEU A 12 -28.96 -29.08 4.09
C LEU A 12 -28.23 -28.27 5.19
N GLY A 13 -27.93 -28.89 6.33
CA GLY A 13 -27.18 -28.26 7.42
C GLY A 13 -25.74 -27.90 7.02
N ILE A 14 -25.04 -28.79 6.30
CA ILE A 14 -23.67 -28.54 5.82
C ILE A 14 -23.63 -27.41 4.78
N ALA A 15 -24.65 -27.28 3.94
CA ALA A 15 -24.75 -26.20 2.95
C ALA A 15 -24.89 -24.80 3.60
N LEU A 16 -25.56 -24.68 4.76
CA LEU A 16 -25.65 -23.40 5.49
C LEU A 16 -24.33 -22.99 6.16
N LEU A 17 -23.51 -23.95 6.59
CA LEU A 17 -22.22 -23.67 7.26
C LEU A 17 -21.12 -23.17 6.31
N VAL A 18 -21.25 -23.40 5.00
CA VAL A 18 -20.26 -22.95 3.98
C VAL A 18 -20.57 -21.53 3.45
N GLY A 19 -21.72 -20.94 3.80
CA GLY A 19 -22.16 -19.64 3.31
C GLY A 19 -21.62 -18.40 4.04
N CYS A 20 -20.70 -18.53 5.01
CA CYS A 20 -20.23 -17.41 5.84
C CYS A 20 -18.79 -16.96 5.56
N ALA A 21 -18.34 -17.07 4.31
CA ALA A 21 -17.16 -16.36 3.84
C ALA A 21 -17.57 -15.44 2.70
N THR A 22 -17.37 -14.12 2.87
CA THR A 22 -17.74 -12.98 1.99
C THR A 22 -19.09 -12.39 2.41
N THR A 23 -19.18 -11.25 3.09
CA THR A 23 -18.59 -9.93 2.79
C THR A 23 -18.26 -9.17 4.07
N ALA A 24 -16.99 -8.83 4.28
CA ALA A 24 -16.66 -7.72 5.18
C ALA A 24 -17.09 -6.41 4.50
N PRO A 25 -17.69 -5.44 5.23
CA PRO A 25 -17.93 -4.12 4.69
C PRO A 25 -16.59 -3.54 4.24
N SER A 26 -16.51 -3.13 2.98
CA SER A 26 -15.48 -2.26 2.48
C SER A 26 -15.53 -0.95 3.28
N VAL A 27 -14.73 -0.87 4.34
CA VAL A 27 -14.18 0.42 4.75
C VAL A 27 -13.60 1.01 3.47
N PRO A 28 -13.85 2.29 3.14
CA PRO A 28 -13.15 2.93 2.03
C PRO A 28 -11.67 2.90 2.39
N GLU A 29 -11.00 1.85 1.91
CA GLU A 29 -9.57 1.69 1.89
C GLU A 29 -9.11 2.87 1.05
N ALA A 30 -8.64 3.91 1.76
CA ALA A 30 -8.07 5.10 1.17
C ALA A 30 -7.14 4.62 0.07
N SER A 31 -7.50 4.96 -1.17
CA SER A 31 -6.83 4.55 -2.40
C SER A 31 -5.33 4.79 -2.27
N THR A 32 -4.61 3.79 -1.77
CA THR A 32 -3.17 3.69 -1.94
C THR A 32 -3.04 3.19 -3.36
N SER A 33 -3.21 4.11 -4.30
CA SER A 33 -2.81 3.88 -5.68
C SER A 33 -1.36 3.43 -5.60
N ALA A 34 -1.12 2.16 -5.92
CA ALA A 34 0.22 1.61 -5.96
C ALA A 34 1.08 2.60 -6.76
N PRO A 35 2.19 3.12 -6.19
CA PRO A 35 2.90 4.22 -6.80
C PRO A 35 3.29 3.80 -8.21
N ALA A 36 2.87 4.59 -9.20
CA ALA A 36 3.19 4.35 -10.60
C ALA A 36 4.67 3.99 -10.72
N ALA A 37 4.98 2.91 -11.43
CA ALA A 37 6.33 2.40 -11.56
C ALA A 37 7.27 3.54 -12.01
N LEU A 38 8.38 3.74 -11.29
CA LEU A 38 9.33 4.79 -11.66
C LEU A 38 9.87 4.47 -13.06
N LYS A 39 9.73 5.41 -14.00
CA LYS A 39 10.35 5.28 -15.31
C LYS A 39 11.86 5.35 -15.13
N LYS A 40 12.53 4.21 -15.23
CA LYS A 40 13.98 4.07 -15.10
C LYS A 40 14.64 4.00 -16.47
N HIS A 41 15.90 4.45 -16.55
CA HIS A 41 16.73 4.20 -17.72
C HIS A 41 17.04 2.68 -17.79
N PRO A 42 17.13 2.06 -18.98
CA PRO A 42 17.39 0.61 -19.10
C PRO A 42 18.69 0.13 -18.41
N LEU A 43 19.69 1.00 -18.29
CA LEU A 43 20.96 0.70 -17.63
C LEU A 43 20.96 0.98 -16.12
N ASP A 44 19.89 1.56 -15.59
CA ASP A 44 19.77 1.87 -14.17
C ASP A 44 19.36 0.62 -13.37
N LYS A 45 20.33 0.07 -12.65
CA LYS A 45 20.16 -1.11 -11.78
C LYS A 45 19.81 -0.75 -10.32
N SER A 46 19.60 0.54 -10.02
CA SER A 46 19.31 0.98 -8.65
C SER A 46 17.90 0.56 -8.22
N GLU A 47 17.74 0.06 -7.00
CA GLU A 47 16.44 -0.24 -6.41
C GLU A 47 15.83 1.00 -5.79
N TYR A 48 14.53 1.23 -6.01
CA TYR A 48 13.83 2.42 -5.52
C TYR A 48 12.68 2.04 -4.61
N ARG A 49 12.55 2.74 -3.49
CA ARG A 49 11.37 2.65 -2.62
C ARG A 49 10.82 4.05 -2.34
N ARG A 50 9.51 4.22 -2.52
CA ARG A 50 8.79 5.45 -2.17
C ARG A 50 7.79 5.16 -1.06
N PHE A 51 7.71 6.06 -0.10
CA PHE A 51 6.70 6.03 0.96
C PHE A 51 6.54 7.41 1.57
N VAL A 52 5.48 7.56 2.36
CA VAL A 52 5.21 8.77 3.15
C VAL A 52 5.32 8.38 4.62
N LEU A 53 6.06 9.15 5.39
CA LEU A 53 6.16 8.99 6.84
C LEU A 53 4.87 9.45 7.53
N ASP A 54 4.64 9.04 8.78
CA ASP A 54 3.44 9.41 9.55
C ASP A 54 3.28 10.93 9.71
N ASN A 55 4.39 11.68 9.68
CA ASN A 55 4.41 13.14 9.71
C ASN A 55 4.19 13.81 8.33
N GLY A 56 3.86 13.03 7.30
CA GLY A 56 3.57 13.52 5.95
C GLY A 56 4.79 13.74 5.06
N LEU A 57 6.02 13.52 5.54
CA LEU A 57 7.22 13.67 4.71
C LEU A 57 7.28 12.59 3.63
N LYS A 58 7.50 13.02 2.39
CA LYS A 58 7.64 12.14 1.22
C LYS A 58 9.09 11.71 1.10
N VAL A 59 9.34 10.40 1.08
CA VAL A 59 10.68 9.82 1.06
C VAL A 59 10.90 9.01 -0.23
N LEU A 60 12.08 9.17 -0.82
CA LEU A 60 12.62 8.32 -1.87
C LEU A 60 13.92 7.67 -1.39
N LEU A 61 13.93 6.35 -1.27
CA LEU A 61 15.15 5.58 -1.04
C LEU A 61 15.67 5.05 -2.38
N VAL A 62 16.99 5.12 -2.54
CA VAL A 62 17.73 4.59 -3.68
C VAL A 62 18.83 3.68 -3.16
N SER A 63 18.86 2.43 -3.63
CA SER A 63 19.82 1.41 -3.21
C SER A 63 20.52 0.80 -4.42
N ASP A 64 21.84 0.93 -4.50
CA ASP A 64 22.67 0.26 -5.49
C ASP A 64 23.99 -0.14 -4.84
N GLN A 65 24.37 -1.42 -4.91
CA GLN A 65 25.60 -1.94 -4.32
C GLN A 65 26.88 -1.38 -4.99
N ARG A 66 26.75 -0.79 -6.19
CA ARG A 66 27.86 -0.17 -6.92
C ARG A 66 28.20 1.23 -6.39
N PHE A 67 27.30 1.85 -5.62
CA PHE A 67 27.57 3.17 -5.05
C PHE A 67 28.62 3.06 -3.93
N ASN A 68 29.75 3.72 -4.12
CA ASN A 68 30.82 3.80 -3.13
C ASN A 68 30.69 5.00 -2.18
N LYS A 69 29.70 5.86 -2.39
CA LYS A 69 29.39 7.03 -1.57
C LYS A 69 27.89 7.12 -1.35
N SER A 70 27.50 7.50 -0.14
CA SER A 70 26.12 7.81 0.20
C SER A 70 25.85 9.30 0.06
N ALA A 71 24.59 9.66 -0.17
CA ALA A 71 24.12 11.03 -0.20
C ALA A 71 22.68 11.10 0.30
N ALA A 72 22.30 12.25 0.83
CA ALA A 72 20.93 12.57 1.21
C ALA A 72 20.65 14.05 0.92
N ALA A 73 19.41 14.36 0.58
CA ALA A 73 18.94 15.72 0.38
C ALA A 73 17.49 15.83 0.87
N MET A 74 17.12 17.02 1.34
CA MET A 74 15.77 17.35 1.74
C MET A 74 15.42 18.73 1.18
N VAL A 75 14.19 18.86 0.68
CA VAL A 75 13.65 20.15 0.24
C VAL A 75 12.49 20.54 1.17
N VAL A 76 12.47 21.80 1.56
CA VAL A 76 11.34 22.41 2.27
C VAL A 76 10.70 23.39 1.29
N GLY A 77 9.37 23.34 1.15
CA GLY A 77 8.62 24.19 0.21
C GLY A 77 8.46 25.63 0.68
N VAL A 78 9.52 26.25 1.21
CA VAL A 78 9.57 27.65 1.67
C VAL A 78 10.85 28.30 1.15
N GLY A 79 10.87 29.63 1.07
CA GLY A 79 12.05 30.37 0.61
C GLY A 79 11.86 31.87 0.75
N LEU A 80 12.57 32.65 -0.06
CA LEU A 80 12.57 34.12 -0.01
C LEU A 80 11.16 34.76 -0.02
N PHE A 81 10.21 34.18 -0.77
CA PHE A 81 8.82 34.67 -0.84
C PHE A 81 7.99 34.35 0.40
N SER A 82 8.55 33.63 1.37
CA SER A 82 7.91 33.31 2.64
C SER A 82 8.41 34.20 3.79
N ASP A 83 9.28 35.16 3.51
CA ASP A 83 9.79 36.09 4.50
C ASP A 83 8.66 37.00 5.03
N PRO A 84 8.66 37.36 6.32
CA PRO A 84 7.68 38.29 6.87
C PRO A 84 7.84 39.70 6.30
N ASP A 85 6.76 40.45 6.29
CA ASP A 85 6.73 41.84 5.80
C ASP A 85 7.57 42.78 6.68
N GLU A 86 7.58 42.51 8.00
CA GLU A 86 8.41 43.21 8.97
C GLU A 86 9.73 42.45 9.14
N ARG A 87 10.84 43.03 8.67
CA ARG A 87 12.20 42.53 8.91
C ARG A 87 12.93 43.39 9.93
#